data_AF-A0AB34PM33-F1
#
_entry.id   AF-A0AB34PM33-F1
#
_cell.length_a   1.000
_cell.length_b   1.000
_cell.length_c   1.000
_cell.angle_alpha   90.00
_cell.angle_beta   90.00
_cell.angle_gamma   90.00
#
_symmetry.space_group_name_H-M   'P 1'
#
loop_
_entity.id
_entity.type
_entity.pdbx_description
1 polymer ?
#
loop_
_entity_poly.entity_id
_entity_poly.type
_entity_poly.pdbx_seq_one_letter_code
_entity_poly.pdbx_strand_id
1 'polypeptide(L)' 'MYLVVKHSGIYSTMLPSIVISIVLASFVSAESSITEAPTTTAEDNPYTIYPSVAKTASINGFADRIYDQLPECAKPCMF' A
#
# COMPACT_ATOMS: atom_id res chain seq x y z
N MET A 1 -24.24 11.83 -54.50
CA MET A 1 -24.84 12.95 -53.76
C MET A 1 -24.24 12.98 -52.36
N TYR A 2 -23.18 13.78 -52.14
CA TYR A 2 -22.70 14.14 -50.81
C TYR A 2 -22.38 15.64 -50.86
N LEU A 3 -22.99 16.42 -49.97
CA LEU A 3 -22.81 17.88 -49.93
C LEU A 3 -21.54 18.21 -49.17
N VAL A 4 -20.50 18.65 -49.89
CA VAL A 4 -19.28 19.23 -49.32
C VAL A 4 -19.57 20.71 -49.04
N VAL A 5 -19.79 21.07 -47.77
CA VAL A 5 -19.96 22.47 -47.38
C VAL A 5 -18.58 23.11 -47.18
N LYS A 6 -18.21 24.00 -48.11
CA LYS A 6 -16.97 24.78 -48.13
C LYS A 6 -16.90 25.67 -46.87
N HIS A 7 -15.88 25.51 -46.03
CA HIS A 7 -15.65 26.38 -44.87
C HIS A 7 -14.94 27.67 -45.30
N SER A 8 -15.68 28.78 -45.37
CA SER A 8 -15.11 30.13 -45.38
C SER A 8 -15.07 30.66 -43.96
N GLY A 9 -13.85 30.68 -43.41
CA GLY A 9 -13.34 31.32 -42.21
C GLY A 9 -14.31 31.90 -41.19
N ILE A 10 -14.32 31.31 -39.99
CA ILE A 10 -14.45 32.06 -38.72
C ILE A 10 -13.79 31.23 -37.60
N TYR A 11 -12.45 31.23 -37.52
CA TYR A 11 -11.76 30.82 -36.29
C TYR A 11 -11.73 32.04 -35.35
N SER A 12 -12.87 32.38 -34.75
CA SER A 12 -12.89 33.35 -33.67
C SER A 12 -14.19 33.22 -32.88
N THR A 13 -14.03 33.01 -31.58
CA THR A 13 -15.04 33.01 -30.51
C THR A 13 -15.85 31.72 -30.30
N MET A 14 -15.87 31.32 -29.02
CA MET A 14 -16.75 30.33 -28.38
C MET A 14 -16.34 28.85 -28.47
N LEU A 15 -15.37 28.48 -27.63
CA LEU A 15 -15.39 27.19 -26.92
C LEU A 15 -16.78 27.02 -26.27
N PRO A 16 -17.59 25.99 -26.60
CA PRO A 16 -18.73 25.68 -25.76
C PRO A 16 -18.19 24.93 -24.54
N SER A 17 -18.04 25.64 -23.42
CA SER A 17 -17.65 25.13 -22.09
C SER A 17 -18.53 24.01 -21.54
N ILE A 18 -19.47 23.47 -22.32
CA ILE A 18 -20.48 22.49 -21.90
C ILE A 18 -20.04 21.05 -22.22
N VAL A 19 -19.15 20.84 -23.20
CA VAL A 19 -18.74 19.47 -23.59
C VAL A 19 -17.73 18.87 -22.60
N ILE A 20 -16.98 19.71 -21.88
CA ILE A 20 -15.94 19.28 -20.93
C ILE A 20 -16.55 18.64 -19.67
N SER A 21 -17.75 19.05 -19.26
CA SER A 21 -18.36 18.55 -18.02
C SER A 21 -18.94 17.14 -18.12
N ILE A 22 -19.32 16.68 -19.33
CA ILE A 22 -20.00 15.39 -19.51
C ILE A 22 -19.00 14.23 -19.54
N VAL A 23 -17.77 14.46 -20.02
CA VAL A 23 -16.74 13.42 -20.12
C VAL A 23 -16.21 13.01 -18.73
N LEU A 24 -16.30 13.88 -17.72
CA LEU A 24 -15.78 13.61 -16.38
C LEU A 24 -16.67 12.66 -15.56
N ALA A 25 -17.90 12.36 -15.97
CA ALA A 25 -18.80 11.50 -15.19
C ALA A 25 -18.62 9.99 -15.49
N SER A 26 -17.93 9.61 -16.56
CA SER A 26 -17.92 8.22 -17.06
C SER A 26 -16.72 7.38 -16.62
N PHE A 27 -15.73 7.97 -15.94
CA PHE A 27 -14.48 7.31 -15.55
C PHE A 27 -14.37 6.97 -14.05
N VAL A 28 -15.48 7.01 -13.30
CA VAL A 28 -15.51 6.46 -11.93
C VAL A 28 -15.50 4.93 -12.04
N SER A 29 -14.30 4.37 -12.20
CA SER A 29 -14.02 3.02 -11.72
C SER A 29 -14.13 3.08 -10.21
N ALA A 30 -15.16 2.44 -9.66
CA ALA A 30 -15.13 2.02 -8.27
C ALA A 30 -14.07 0.90 -8.14
N GLU A 31 -12.80 1.28 -8.09
CA GLU A 31 -11.72 0.39 -7.65
C GLU A 31 -11.89 0.23 -6.13
N SER A 32 -12.77 -0.68 -5.72
CA SER A 32 -12.82 -1.16 -4.35
C SER A 32 -11.61 -2.07 -4.12
N SER A 33 -10.42 -1.47 -4.08
CA SER A 33 -9.18 -2.14 -3.68
C SER A 33 -9.20 -2.35 -2.17
N ILE A 34 -10.00 -3.30 -1.70
CA ILE A 34 -9.80 -3.88 -0.37
C ILE A 34 -8.46 -4.61 -0.46
N THR A 35 -7.47 -4.11 0.26
CA THR A 35 -6.15 -4.74 0.36
C THR A 35 -6.33 -6.13 0.96
N GLU A 36 -6.12 -7.16 0.15
CA GLU A 36 -6.14 -8.54 0.61
C GLU A 36 -4.96 -8.76 1.56
N ALA A 37 -5.21 -9.40 2.70
CA ALA A 37 -4.16 -9.65 3.68
C ALA A 37 -3.11 -10.59 3.08
N PRO A 38 -1.81 -10.33 3.28
CA PRO A 38 -0.76 -11.20 2.78
C PRO A 38 -0.94 -12.60 3.36
N THR A 39 -1.07 -13.60 2.49
CA THR A 39 -1.17 -15.00 2.91
C THR A 39 0.24 -15.52 3.12
N THR A 40 0.78 -15.39 4.34
CA THR A 40 2.11 -15.91 4.66
C THR A 40 2.08 -17.43 4.80
N THR A 41 2.67 -18.15 3.84
CA THR A 41 3.03 -19.56 3.99
C THR A 41 4.36 -19.69 4.75
N ALA A 42 4.62 -20.83 5.39
CA ALA A 42 5.85 -21.05 6.15
C ALA A 42 7.14 -20.88 5.30
N GLU A 43 7.02 -21.06 3.98
CA GLU A 43 8.07 -20.86 2.98
C GLU A 43 8.39 -19.38 2.73
N ASP A 44 7.47 -18.47 3.08
CA ASP A 44 7.60 -17.02 2.90
C ASP A 44 8.13 -16.32 4.15
N ASN A 45 8.67 -17.09 5.10
CA ASN A 45 9.28 -16.51 6.30
C ASN A 45 10.74 -16.11 6.00
N PRO A 46 11.04 -14.79 5.88
CA PRO A 46 12.40 -14.34 5.56
C PRO A 46 13.39 -14.61 6.69
N TYR A 47 12.91 -14.98 7.89
CA TYR A 47 13.75 -15.24 9.06
C TYR A 47 14.23 -16.69 9.17
N THR A 48 13.91 -17.56 8.21
CA THR A 48 14.40 -18.96 8.19
C THR A 48 15.91 -19.09 8.06
N ILE A 49 16.60 -18.03 7.60
CA ILE A 49 18.07 -17.96 7.54
C ILE A 49 18.73 -17.80 8.92
N TYR A 50 17.97 -17.38 9.93
CA TYR A 50 18.47 -17.20 11.29
C TYR A 50 18.20 -18.46 12.13
N PRO A 51 18.97 -18.67 13.21
CA PRO A 51 18.69 -19.75 14.15
C PRO A 51 17.25 -19.66 14.68
N SER A 52 16.61 -20.83 14.84
CA SER A 52 15.28 -20.89 15.41
C SER A 52 15.27 -20.38 16.84
N VAL A 53 14.35 -19.46 17.14
CA VAL A 53 14.09 -18.92 18.48
C VAL A 53 12.74 -19.41 18.97
N ALA A 54 12.58 -19.52 20.29
CA ALA A 54 11.29 -19.86 20.90
C ALA A 54 10.24 -18.82 20.49
N LYS A 55 9.02 -19.28 20.21
CA LYS A 55 7.90 -18.41 19.79
C LYS A 55 7.21 -17.71 20.98
N THR A 56 7.60 -18.06 22.19
CA THR A 56 7.14 -17.48 23.45
C THR A 56 8.34 -17.20 24.34
N ALA A 57 8.24 -16.17 25.17
CA ALA A 57 9.26 -15.81 26.14
C ALA A 57 8.60 -15.54 27.51
N SER A 58 9.36 -15.77 28.59
CA SER A 58 8.95 -15.44 29.95
C SER A 58 9.04 -13.94 30.22
N ILE A 59 10.05 -13.26 29.67
CA ILE A 59 10.20 -11.80 29.72
C ILE A 59 10.09 -11.23 28.31
N ASN A 60 11.08 -11.52 27.45
CA ASN A 60 11.06 -11.21 26.02
C ASN A 60 12.10 -12.08 25.28
N GLY A 61 12.12 -12.04 23.95
CA GLY A 61 13.00 -12.91 23.15
C GLY A 61 14.50 -12.72 23.36
N PHE A 62 14.91 -11.61 23.97
CA PHE A 62 16.31 -11.29 24.25
C PHE A 62 16.69 -11.67 25.69
N ALA A 63 15.92 -11.18 26.66
CA ALA A 63 16.18 -11.30 28.09
C ALA A 63 16.25 -12.77 28.53
N ASP A 64 15.34 -13.63 28.06
CA ASP A 64 15.29 -15.05 28.42
C ASP A 64 16.62 -15.80 28.23
N ARG A 65 17.50 -15.30 27.35
CA ARG A 65 18.80 -15.93 27.07
C ARG A 65 19.91 -15.49 28.02
N ILE A 66 19.78 -14.31 28.62
CA ILE A 66 20.87 -13.65 29.34
C ILE A 66 20.51 -13.15 30.74
N TYR A 67 19.23 -13.21 31.14
CA TYR A 67 18.74 -12.55 32.36
C TYR A 67 19.49 -12.97 33.63
N ASP A 68 19.88 -14.25 33.73
CA ASP A 68 20.64 -14.78 34.87
C ASP A 68 22.12 -14.39 34.87
N GLN A 69 22.63 -13.94 33.72
CA GLN A 69 24.03 -13.51 33.54
C GLN A 69 24.19 -12.00 33.72
N LEU A 70 23.07 -11.26 33.77
CA LEU A 70 23.08 -9.82 33.91
C LEU A 70 23.32 -9.40 35.36
N PRO A 71 24.07 -8.29 35.58
CA PRO A 71 24.16 -7.69 36.90
C PRO A 71 22.79 -7.18 37.36
N GLU A 72 22.58 -7.12 38.68
CA GLU A 72 21.31 -6.69 39.28
C GLU A 72 20.85 -5.32 38.79
N CYS A 73 21.78 -4.40 38.49
CA CYS A 73 21.44 -3.08 37.97
C CYS A 73 20.84 -3.10 36.55
N ALA A 74 21.11 -4.14 35.75
CA ALA A 74 20.67 -4.23 34.36
C ALA A 74 19.36 -5.02 34.20
N LYS A 75 19.02 -5.90 35.16
CA LYS A 75 17.76 -6.64 35.21
C LYS A 75 16.50 -5.76 35.01
N PRO A 76 16.35 -4.59 35.68
CA PRO A 76 15.17 -3.73 35.46
C PRO A 76 15.07 -3.15 34.05
N CYS A 77 16.15 -3.14 33.25
CA CYS A 77 16.12 -2.65 31.88
C CYS A 77 15.63 -3.68 30.86
N MET A 78 15.51 -4.95 31.26
CA MET A 78 15.24 -6.06 30.35
C MET A 78 13.76 -6.46 30.27
N PHE A 79 12.90 -5.78 31.03
CA PHE A 79 11.45 -5.95 30.98
C PHE A 79 10.83 -5.22 29.79
#